data_AF-A0A5B7CS71-F1
#
_entry.id   AF-A0A5B7CS71-F1
#
_cell.length_a   1.000
_cell.length_b   1.000
_cell.length_c   1.000
_cell.angle_alpha   90.00
_cell.angle_beta   90.00
_cell.angle_gamma   90.00
#
_symmetry.space_group_name_H-M   'P 1'
#
loop_
_entity.id
_entity.type
_entity.pdbx_description
1 polymer ?
#
loop_
_entity_poly.entity_id
_entity_poly.type
_entity_poly.pdbx_seq_one_letter_code
_entity_poly.pdbx_strand_id
1 'polypeptide(L)'
;MGLGCTGSYCCCVSKDVCDAHGDCSHGRGSCRTNCRAWEKQLGGCGDNCKCCVQIDTESVELEACMKAGGSIKTQCSSVEKEVGPGCSDGHCCCAPADGALEISSCMKEGGTLKGSCAATEEEVGLGCTGKYCCCAPSDACAPHGYCADGRGSCRSKCKSWEKHQGSCGHHCKCCVSIDNGRMLVPMHYFSDLATQLTSEGNAINNPI
;
A
#
# COMPACT_ATOMS: atom_id res chain seq x y z
N MET A 1 28.50 -51.66 0.30
CA MET A 1 28.69 -53.07 0.71
C MET A 1 27.57 -53.87 0.07
N GLY A 2 27.88 -54.69 -0.92
CA GLY A 2 26.89 -55.39 -1.74
C GLY A 2 26.39 -56.68 -1.09
N LEU A 3 25.07 -56.86 -1.07
CA LEU A 3 24.42 -58.12 -0.70
C LEU A 3 24.49 -59.06 -1.91
N GLY A 4 25.45 -59.98 -1.88
CA GLY A 4 25.62 -61.02 -2.91
C GLY A 4 24.66 -62.19 -2.69
N CYS A 5 24.16 -62.76 -3.78
CA CYS A 5 23.44 -64.04 -3.76
C CYS A 5 24.41 -65.19 -3.42
N THR A 6 23.96 -66.17 -2.64
CA THR A 6 24.69 -67.42 -2.38
C THR A 6 23.88 -68.60 -2.93
N GLY A 7 24.33 -69.17 -4.04
CA GLY A 7 23.66 -70.29 -4.71
C GLY A 7 22.31 -69.90 -5.35
N SER A 8 21.29 -70.74 -5.18
CA SER A 8 19.94 -70.57 -5.75
C SER A 8 19.03 -69.60 -4.99
N TYR A 9 19.53 -68.98 -3.92
CA TYR A 9 18.75 -68.09 -3.06
C TYR A 9 19.36 -66.69 -3.07
N CYS A 10 18.59 -65.73 -3.58
CA CYS A 10 18.93 -64.32 -3.51
C CYS A 10 18.14 -63.64 -2.38
N CYS A 11 18.83 -62.85 -1.55
CA CYS A 11 18.17 -61.93 -0.64
C CYS A 11 17.65 -60.74 -1.44
N CYS A 12 16.40 -60.83 -1.91
CA CYS A 12 15.73 -59.72 -2.57
C CYS A 12 15.08 -58.83 -1.50
N VAL A 13 15.55 -57.59 -1.36
CA VAL A 13 14.74 -56.56 -0.69
C VAL A 13 13.68 -56.11 -1.69
N SER A 14 12.42 -56.02 -1.28
CA SER A 14 11.35 -55.48 -2.13
C SER A 14 11.74 -54.07 -2.54
N LYS A 15 12.10 -53.88 -3.81
CA LYS A 15 12.27 -52.55 -4.38
C LYS A 15 10.91 -51.87 -4.26
N ASP A 16 10.83 -50.74 -3.55
CA ASP A 16 9.61 -49.96 -3.42
C ASP A 16 9.06 -49.76 -4.83
N VAL A 17 7.89 -50.33 -5.12
CA VAL A 17 7.27 -50.28 -6.46
C VAL A 17 7.11 -48.82 -6.91
N CYS A 18 6.99 -47.91 -5.93
CA CYS A 18 6.92 -46.47 -6.12
C CYS A 18 8.22 -45.82 -6.63
N ASP A 19 9.40 -46.37 -6.32
CA ASP A 19 10.68 -45.82 -6.79
C ASP A 19 10.84 -45.96 -8.32
N ALA A 20 10.12 -46.90 -8.93
CA ALA A 20 10.12 -47.08 -10.39
C ALA A 20 9.41 -45.94 -11.13
N HIS A 21 8.54 -45.19 -10.45
CA HIS A 21 7.81 -44.05 -11.04
C HIS A 21 8.63 -42.75 -11.07
N GLY A 22 9.78 -42.70 -10.38
CA GLY A 22 10.71 -41.56 -10.44
C GLY A 22 10.21 -40.30 -9.73
N ASP A 23 10.59 -39.14 -10.28
CA ASP A 23 10.24 -37.83 -9.72
C ASP A 23 8.82 -37.39 -10.14
N CYS A 24 8.13 -36.73 -9.22
CA CYS A 24 6.79 -36.19 -9.42
C CYS A 24 6.76 -34.66 -9.27
N SER A 25 5.61 -34.02 -9.53
CA SER A 25 5.44 -32.57 -9.41
C SER A 25 6.44 -31.73 -10.21
N HIS A 26 6.80 -32.19 -11.42
CA HIS A 26 7.79 -31.57 -12.32
C HIS A 26 9.23 -31.57 -11.75
N GLY A 27 9.64 -32.68 -11.11
CA GLY A 27 10.98 -32.83 -10.54
C GLY A 27 11.14 -32.27 -9.12
N ARG A 28 10.03 -31.91 -8.47
CA ARG A 28 10.03 -31.31 -7.12
C ARG A 28 9.74 -32.29 -6.00
N GLY A 29 9.32 -33.51 -6.32
CA GLY A 29 9.02 -34.53 -5.32
C GLY A 29 9.43 -35.92 -5.77
N SER A 30 9.41 -36.85 -4.83
CA SER A 30 9.70 -38.26 -5.10
C SER A 30 8.48 -39.12 -4.80
N CYS A 31 8.25 -40.13 -5.63
CA CYS A 31 7.18 -41.09 -5.46
C CYS A 31 7.53 -42.12 -4.38
N ARG A 32 6.70 -42.23 -3.33
CA ARG A 32 6.92 -43.14 -2.20
C ARG A 32 5.62 -43.73 -1.68
N THR A 33 5.70 -44.85 -0.98
CA THR A 33 4.55 -45.46 -0.30
C THR A 33 4.02 -44.56 0.83
N ASN A 34 4.93 -43.90 1.57
CA ASN A 34 4.59 -42.93 2.61
C ASN A 34 5.52 -41.70 2.54
N CYS A 35 4.94 -40.52 2.75
CA CYS A 35 5.72 -39.28 2.86
C CYS A 35 6.39 -39.19 4.22
N ARG A 36 7.57 -38.59 4.26
CA ARG A 36 8.27 -38.32 5.53
C ARG A 36 7.56 -37.17 6.26
N ALA A 37 7.84 -37.01 7.55
CA ALA A 37 7.20 -35.99 8.39
C ALA A 37 7.44 -34.54 7.88
N TRP A 38 8.52 -34.31 7.13
CA TRP A 38 8.87 -33.02 6.52
C TRP A 38 8.48 -32.94 5.04
N GLU A 39 7.61 -33.83 4.56
CA GLU A 39 7.12 -33.87 3.19
C GLU A 39 5.59 -33.79 3.18
N LYS A 40 5.03 -33.08 2.20
CA LYS A 40 3.59 -33.00 1.96
C LYS A 40 3.21 -33.87 0.77
N GLN A 41 2.11 -34.60 0.92
CA GLN A 41 1.50 -35.33 -0.19
C GLN A 41 0.79 -34.33 -1.12
N LEU A 42 1.26 -34.19 -2.35
CA LEU A 42 0.63 -33.33 -3.37
C LEU A 42 -0.21 -34.11 -4.39
N GLY A 43 -0.07 -35.43 -4.46
CA GLY A 43 -0.80 -36.26 -5.42
C GLY A 43 -0.46 -37.75 -5.32
N GLY A 44 -0.88 -38.52 -6.33
CA GLY A 44 -0.57 -39.93 -6.50
C GLY A 44 0.43 -40.16 -7.64
N CYS A 45 1.28 -41.17 -7.49
CA CYS A 45 2.23 -41.60 -8.53
C CYS A 45 1.82 -42.90 -9.24
N GLY A 46 0.66 -43.47 -8.90
CA GLY A 46 0.23 -44.80 -9.33
C GLY A 46 -0.43 -45.56 -8.18
N ASP A 47 -0.63 -46.87 -8.35
CA ASP A 47 -1.32 -47.72 -7.37
C ASP A 47 -0.58 -47.75 -6.02
N ASN A 48 -1.21 -47.17 -5.00
CA ASN A 48 -0.74 -47.00 -3.62
C ASN A 48 0.50 -46.12 -3.41
N CYS A 49 0.96 -45.39 -4.43
CA CYS A 49 2.12 -44.50 -4.35
C CYS A 49 1.71 -43.03 -4.22
N LYS A 50 2.36 -42.32 -3.31
CA LYS A 50 2.13 -40.90 -3.01
C LYS A 50 3.27 -40.05 -3.57
N CYS A 51 2.93 -38.90 -4.15
CA CYS A 51 3.91 -37.89 -4.52
C CYS A 51 4.25 -37.03 -3.30
N CYS A 52 5.47 -37.19 -2.78
CA CYS A 52 5.95 -36.51 -1.58
C CYS A 52 6.90 -35.38 -1.97
N VAL A 53 6.50 -34.15 -1.68
CA VAL A 53 7.30 -32.94 -1.93
C VAL A 53 7.81 -32.41 -0.60
N GLN A 54 9.07 -32.03 -0.56
CA GLN A 54 9.67 -31.43 0.63
C GLN A 54 8.88 -30.16 0.99
N ILE A 55 8.51 -30.03 2.25
CA ILE A 55 7.87 -28.81 2.73
C ILE A 55 8.96 -27.76 2.79
N ASP A 56 8.96 -26.82 1.85
CA ASP A 56 9.76 -25.60 1.96
C ASP A 56 9.25 -24.86 3.19
N THR A 57 9.96 -24.97 4.31
CA THR A 57 9.64 -24.26 5.56
C THR A 57 9.51 -22.76 5.33
N GLU A 58 10.29 -22.21 4.40
CA GLU A 58 10.19 -20.83 3.94
C GLU A 58 8.80 -20.49 3.38
N SER A 59 8.17 -21.41 2.64
CA SER A 59 6.82 -21.17 2.09
C SER A 59 5.75 -21.14 3.17
N VAL A 60 5.89 -21.96 4.22
CA VAL A 60 4.94 -22.03 5.33
C VAL A 60 5.07 -20.80 6.22
N GLU A 61 6.30 -20.36 6.50
CA GLU A 61 6.57 -19.14 7.25
C GLU A 61 6.13 -17.89 6.47
N LEU A 62 6.31 -17.88 5.14
CA LEU A 62 5.86 -16.80 4.27
C LEU A 62 4.33 -16.68 4.23
N GLU A 63 3.61 -17.80 4.03
CA GLU A 63 2.14 -17.79 4.04
C GLU A 63 1.58 -17.39 5.40
N ALA A 64 2.17 -17.89 6.49
CA ALA A 64 1.79 -17.50 7.85
C ALA A 64 2.03 -16.00 8.10
N CYS A 65 3.14 -15.47 7.59
CA CYS A 65 3.47 -14.06 7.70
C CYS A 65 2.47 -13.17 6.93
N MET A 66 2.19 -13.51 5.67
CA MET A 66 1.22 -12.76 4.86
C MET A 66 -0.20 -12.83 5.45
N LYS A 67 -0.60 -13.98 5.98
CA LYS A 67 -1.90 -14.14 6.63
C LYS A 67 -2.03 -13.32 7.91
N ALA A 68 -0.92 -13.08 8.61
CA ALA A 68 -0.84 -12.18 9.75
C ALA A 68 -0.78 -10.69 9.35
N GLY A 69 -0.88 -10.37 8.06
CA GLY A 69 -0.78 -9.00 7.53
C GLY A 69 0.65 -8.45 7.57
N GLY A 70 1.65 -9.33 7.70
CA GLY A 70 3.05 -8.97 7.78
C GLY A 70 3.79 -9.08 6.44
N SER A 71 5.03 -8.63 6.45
CA SER A 71 6.00 -8.71 5.35
C SER A 71 7.32 -9.24 5.88
N ILE A 72 8.00 -10.10 5.10
CA ILE A 72 9.30 -10.64 5.46
C ILE A 72 10.37 -9.56 5.25
N LYS A 73 11.11 -9.25 6.32
CA LYS A 73 12.24 -8.31 6.33
C LYS A 73 13.39 -8.90 7.11
N THR A 74 14.60 -8.35 7.04
CA THR A 74 15.70 -8.79 7.92
C THR A 74 15.54 -8.31 9.36
N GLN A 75 14.81 -7.21 9.57
CA GLN A 75 14.51 -6.64 10.87
C GLN A 75 13.23 -5.79 10.78
N CYS A 76 12.42 -5.77 11.84
CA CYS A 76 11.29 -4.84 11.94
C CYS A 76 11.76 -3.44 12.35
N SER A 77 11.17 -2.41 11.73
CA SER A 77 11.44 -1.02 12.12
C SER A 77 10.71 -0.63 13.42
N SER A 78 11.03 0.54 13.98
CA SER A 78 10.41 1.05 15.22
C SER A 78 8.90 1.34 15.10
N VAL A 79 8.36 1.38 13.88
CA VAL A 79 6.94 1.54 13.59
C VAL A 79 6.26 0.22 13.23
N GLU A 80 6.97 -0.90 13.32
CA GLU A 80 6.47 -2.23 13.01
C GLU A 80 6.46 -3.11 14.27
N LYS A 81 5.56 -4.08 14.28
CA LYS A 81 5.52 -5.15 15.28
C LYS A 81 5.78 -6.48 14.61
N GLU A 82 6.45 -7.37 15.32
CA GLU A 82 6.58 -8.76 14.92
C GLU A 82 5.21 -9.44 14.97
N VAL A 83 4.85 -10.16 13.92
CA VAL A 83 3.59 -10.91 13.81
C VAL A 83 3.83 -12.31 13.23
N GLY A 84 2.84 -13.20 13.36
CA GLY A 84 2.95 -14.55 12.82
C GLY A 84 4.10 -15.33 13.46
N PRO A 85 5.05 -15.90 12.68
CA PRO A 85 6.18 -16.66 13.21
C PRO A 85 7.24 -15.80 13.93
N GLY A 86 7.18 -14.46 13.81
CA GLY A 86 8.14 -13.54 14.44
C GLY A 86 9.46 -13.44 13.68
N CYS A 87 10.55 -13.18 14.40
CA CYS A 87 11.92 -13.20 13.87
C CYS A 87 12.57 -14.58 14.01
N SER A 88 12.95 -15.16 12.86
CA SER A 88 13.78 -16.35 12.71
C SER A 88 15.16 -15.97 12.16
N ASP A 89 16.11 -16.90 12.12
CA ASP A 89 17.51 -16.66 11.69
C ASP A 89 17.58 -15.99 10.30
N GLY A 90 17.78 -14.67 10.31
CA GLY A 90 17.94 -13.82 9.12
C GLY A 90 16.67 -13.12 8.61
N HIS A 91 15.48 -13.49 9.10
CA HIS A 91 14.20 -12.99 8.59
C HIS A 91 13.15 -12.80 9.70
N CYS A 92 12.47 -11.67 9.67
CA CYS A 92 11.40 -11.24 10.56
C CYS A 92 10.12 -11.01 9.79
N CYS A 93 9.01 -11.52 10.32
CA CYS A 93 7.69 -11.16 9.85
C CYS A 93 7.19 -9.88 10.56
N CYS A 94 7.16 -8.77 9.82
CA CYS A 94 6.86 -7.45 10.35
C CYS A 94 5.55 -6.94 9.78
N ALA A 95 4.62 -6.53 10.64
CA ALA A 95 3.43 -5.77 10.27
C ALA A 95 3.52 -4.35 10.85
N PRO A 96 2.83 -3.36 10.24
CA PRO A 96 2.66 -2.07 10.88
C PRO A 96 2.11 -2.24 12.29
N ALA A 97 2.72 -1.58 13.28
CA ALA A 97 2.07 -1.43 14.58
C ALA A 97 0.70 -0.76 14.38
N ASP A 98 -0.28 -1.02 15.25
CA ASP A 98 -1.65 -0.54 15.02
C ASP A 98 -1.73 1.00 14.84
N GLY A 99 -0.77 1.75 15.41
CA GLY A 99 -0.62 3.19 15.19
C GLY A 99 0.23 3.61 13.96
N ALA A 100 0.95 2.71 13.30
CA ALA A 100 1.82 3.02 12.16
C ALA A 100 1.06 3.23 10.85
N LEU A 101 -0.09 2.56 10.68
CA LEU A 101 -1.03 2.88 9.62
C LEU A 101 -1.62 4.29 9.84
N GLU A 102 -1.93 4.65 11.08
CA GLU A 102 -2.38 6.00 11.45
C GLU A 102 -1.29 7.06 11.19
N ILE A 103 -0.03 6.78 11.55
CA ILE A 103 1.12 7.65 11.30
C ILE A 103 1.33 7.87 9.80
N SER A 104 1.42 6.80 9.01
CA SER A 104 1.70 6.91 7.57
C SER A 104 0.56 7.58 6.80
N SER A 105 -0.70 7.31 7.16
CA SER A 105 -1.85 8.01 6.58
C SER A 105 -1.85 9.49 6.96
N CYS A 106 -1.53 9.81 8.22
CA CYS A 106 -1.47 11.18 8.69
C CYS A 106 -0.40 12.01 7.95
N MET A 107 0.80 11.45 7.81
CA MET A 107 1.90 12.13 7.12
C MET A 107 1.63 12.31 5.61
N LYS A 108 0.95 11.35 4.96
CA LYS A 108 0.53 11.50 3.55
C LYS A 108 -0.44 12.68 3.37
N GLU A 109 -1.30 12.90 4.34
CA GLU A 109 -2.20 14.06 4.41
C GLU A 109 -1.47 15.32 4.93
N GLY A 110 -0.13 15.34 4.96
CA GLY A 110 0.66 16.48 5.44
C GLY A 110 0.40 16.87 6.90
N GLY A 111 -0.16 15.95 7.69
CA GLY A 111 -0.41 16.13 9.11
C GLY A 111 0.73 15.60 9.97
N THR A 112 0.75 16.07 11.22
CA THR A 112 1.62 15.58 12.30
C THR A 112 0.76 14.98 13.39
N LEU A 113 1.15 13.81 13.91
CA LEU A 113 0.43 13.20 15.03
C LEU A 113 0.73 13.90 16.34
N LYS A 114 -0.32 14.30 17.05
CA LYS A 114 -0.26 14.94 18.36
C LYS A 114 -1.33 14.34 19.27
N GLY A 115 -1.25 14.55 20.59
CA GLY A 115 -2.33 14.15 21.50
C GLY A 115 -3.64 14.91 21.27
N SER A 116 -3.55 16.14 20.76
CA SER A 116 -4.66 17.01 20.38
C SER A 116 -4.16 18.08 19.39
N CYS A 117 -5.01 18.56 18.49
CA CYS A 117 -4.66 19.66 17.60
C CYS A 117 -4.66 21.00 18.33
N ALA A 118 -3.70 21.87 18.01
CA ALA A 118 -3.70 23.24 18.51
C ALA A 118 -4.86 24.05 17.90
N ALA A 119 -5.20 25.21 18.50
CA ALA A 119 -6.25 26.08 17.96
C ALA A 119 -5.94 26.64 16.56
N THR A 120 -4.67 26.63 16.15
CA THR A 120 -4.19 27.02 14.82
C THR A 120 -4.03 25.82 13.88
N GLU A 121 -4.48 24.65 14.29
CA GLU A 121 -4.39 23.40 13.54
C GLU A 121 -5.77 22.80 13.34
N GLU A 122 -5.91 22.04 12.26
CA GLU A 122 -7.12 21.29 11.94
C GLU A 122 -6.83 19.80 11.81
N GLU A 123 -7.84 19.00 12.12
CA GLU A 123 -7.80 17.55 11.96
C GLU A 123 -7.83 17.18 10.47
N VAL A 124 -6.84 16.41 10.02
CA VAL A 124 -6.72 15.93 8.64
C VAL A 124 -6.66 14.40 8.60
N GLY A 125 -6.94 13.81 7.43
CA GLY A 125 -6.95 12.34 7.25
C GLY A 125 -8.01 11.62 8.09
N LEU A 126 -7.57 10.69 8.95
CA LEU A 126 -8.44 9.90 9.83
C LEU A 126 -8.96 10.69 11.07
N GLY A 127 -8.48 11.92 11.27
CA GLY A 127 -8.87 12.78 12.39
C GLY A 127 -8.24 12.36 13.72
N CYS A 128 -8.95 12.64 14.82
CA CYS A 128 -8.59 12.16 16.15
C CYS A 128 -9.07 10.73 16.40
N THR A 129 -8.12 9.79 16.56
CA THR A 129 -8.38 8.52 17.24
C THR A 129 -8.08 8.72 18.73
N GLY A 130 -8.79 8.05 19.64
CA GLY A 130 -8.82 8.42 21.08
C GLY A 130 -7.47 8.51 21.83
N LYS A 131 -6.33 8.23 21.18
CA LYS A 131 -4.97 8.48 21.67
C LYS A 131 -4.20 9.57 20.91
N TYR A 132 -4.50 9.80 19.63
CA TYR A 132 -3.72 10.68 18.76
C TYR A 132 -4.62 11.37 17.72
N CYS A 133 -4.32 12.63 17.44
CA CYS A 133 -4.94 13.44 16.40
C CYS A 133 -3.94 13.70 15.29
N CYS A 134 -4.37 13.51 14.04
CA CYS A 134 -3.60 13.95 12.89
C CYS A 134 -3.89 15.42 12.61
N CYS A 135 -2.91 16.29 12.87
CA CYS A 135 -3.09 17.73 12.87
C CYS A 135 -2.25 18.40 11.79
N ALA A 136 -2.83 19.30 11.01
CA ALA A 136 -2.11 20.17 10.07
C ALA A 136 -2.40 21.64 10.38
N PRO A 137 -1.48 22.58 10.08
CA PRO A 137 -1.75 24.01 10.24
C PRO A 137 -2.98 24.43 9.44
N SER A 138 -3.93 25.12 10.07
CA SER A 138 -5.20 25.53 9.43
C SER A 138 -5.00 26.50 8.25
N ASP A 139 -3.83 27.12 8.17
CA ASP A 139 -3.40 28.06 7.15
C ASP A 139 -2.44 27.44 6.12
N ALA A 140 -2.11 26.14 6.22
CA ALA A 140 -1.20 25.47 5.27
C ALA A 140 -1.67 25.57 3.81
N CYS A 141 -2.98 25.75 3.59
CA CYS A 141 -3.57 25.93 2.27
C CYS A 141 -3.68 27.38 1.79
N ALA A 142 -3.53 28.35 2.68
CA ALA A 142 -3.59 29.77 2.36
C ALA A 142 -2.50 30.26 1.38
N PRO A 143 -1.23 29.81 1.43
CA PRO A 143 -0.20 30.33 0.52
C PRO A 143 -0.35 29.86 -0.93
N HIS A 144 -1.18 28.85 -1.21
CA HIS A 144 -1.40 28.38 -2.59
C HIS A 144 -2.32 29.30 -3.42
N GLY A 145 -2.84 30.39 -2.81
CA GLY A 145 -3.46 31.51 -3.51
C GLY A 145 -4.77 31.16 -4.20
N TYR A 146 -4.70 30.47 -5.35
CA TYR A 146 -5.84 30.09 -6.17
C TYR A 146 -5.51 28.85 -7.02
N CYS A 147 -6.54 28.10 -7.42
CA CYS A 147 -6.43 26.93 -8.28
C CYS A 147 -7.44 26.99 -9.43
N ALA A 148 -7.42 25.99 -10.33
CA ALA A 148 -8.31 25.93 -11.49
C ALA A 148 -8.29 27.24 -12.32
N ASP A 149 -7.10 27.76 -12.60
CA ASP A 149 -6.88 29.01 -13.36
C ASP A 149 -7.50 30.24 -12.69
N GLY A 150 -7.42 30.32 -11.35
CA GLY A 150 -8.00 31.41 -10.58
C GLY A 150 -9.48 31.23 -10.25
N ARG A 151 -10.10 30.10 -10.64
CA ARG A 151 -11.53 29.83 -10.40
C ARG A 151 -11.84 29.21 -9.04
N GLY A 152 -10.83 28.64 -8.39
CA GLY A 152 -10.96 27.99 -7.09
C GLY A 152 -10.05 28.59 -6.04
N SER A 153 -10.38 28.35 -4.79
CA SER A 153 -9.51 28.61 -3.65
C SER A 153 -8.98 27.29 -3.10
N CYS A 154 -7.70 27.28 -2.76
CA CYS A 154 -7.07 26.15 -2.08
C CYS A 154 -7.47 26.17 -0.60
N ARG A 155 -8.12 25.09 -0.16
CA ARG A 155 -8.59 24.93 1.23
C ARG A 155 -8.40 23.48 1.65
N SER A 156 -8.24 23.20 2.94
CA SER A 156 -8.29 21.85 3.49
C SER A 156 -9.66 21.19 3.31
N LYS A 157 -10.73 21.99 3.42
CA LYS A 157 -12.12 21.57 3.27
C LYS A 157 -12.91 22.58 2.42
N CYS A 158 -13.64 22.06 1.45
CA CYS A 158 -14.56 22.86 0.65
C CYS A 158 -15.80 23.20 1.48
N LYS A 159 -16.33 24.41 1.27
CA LYS A 159 -17.61 24.82 1.85
C LYS A 159 -18.75 23.99 1.25
N SER A 160 -19.91 23.98 1.90
CA SER A 160 -21.07 23.19 1.45
C SER A 160 -21.60 23.60 0.06
N TRP A 161 -21.27 24.80 -0.40
CA TRP A 161 -21.60 25.33 -1.73
C TRP A 161 -20.41 25.31 -2.71
N GLU A 162 -19.30 24.65 -2.37
CA GLU A 162 -18.13 24.49 -3.23
C GLU A 162 -17.97 23.01 -3.63
N LYS A 163 -17.45 22.75 -4.84
CA LYS A 163 -17.07 21.42 -5.32
C LYS A 163 -15.56 21.25 -5.28
N HIS A 164 -15.11 20.07 -4.85
CA HIS A 164 -13.73 19.66 -5.04
C HIS A 164 -13.44 19.39 -6.53
N GLN A 165 -12.51 20.16 -7.11
CA GLN A 165 -12.13 20.04 -8.53
C GLN A 165 -10.72 19.43 -8.73
N GLY A 166 -9.86 19.44 -7.72
CA GLY A 166 -8.50 18.91 -7.81
C GLY A 166 -7.68 19.17 -6.55
N SER A 167 -6.38 18.88 -6.58
CA SER A 167 -5.46 19.17 -5.47
C SER A 167 -4.64 20.43 -5.74
N CYS A 168 -4.35 21.20 -4.69
CA CYS A 168 -3.45 22.35 -4.72
C CYS A 168 -2.01 22.02 -4.26
N GLY A 169 -1.72 20.76 -3.95
CA GLY A 169 -0.51 20.36 -3.24
C GLY A 169 -0.78 20.09 -1.75
N HIS A 170 0.01 19.19 -1.15
CA HIS A 170 -0.22 18.68 0.22
C HIS A 170 -1.67 18.18 0.42
N HIS A 171 -2.31 18.52 1.53
CA HIS A 171 -3.72 18.18 1.85
C HIS A 171 -4.73 19.22 1.33
N CYS A 172 -4.28 20.16 0.51
CA CYS A 172 -5.12 21.24 0.05
C CYS A 172 -5.94 20.82 -1.16
N LYS A 173 -7.26 20.98 -1.03
CA LYS A 173 -8.24 20.75 -2.07
C LYS A 173 -8.50 22.06 -2.81
N CYS A 174 -8.59 21.95 -4.13
CA CYS A 174 -9.08 23.00 -4.98
C CYS A 174 -10.61 23.02 -4.89
N CYS A 175 -11.13 24.03 -4.20
CA CYS A 175 -12.56 24.20 -3.96
C CYS A 175 -13.11 25.31 -4.86
N VAL A 176 -14.08 24.96 -5.71
CA VAL A 176 -14.68 25.86 -6.70
C VAL A 176 -16.16 26.06 -6.39
N SER A 177 -16.59 27.32 -6.30
CA SER A 177 -17.98 27.67 -6.01
C SER A 177 -18.93 27.12 -7.08
N ILE A 178 -20.04 26.55 -6.62
CA ILE A 178 -21.14 26.08 -7.47
C ILE A 178 -22.30 27.05 -7.25
N ASP A 179 -22.71 27.80 -8.28
CA ASP A 179 -24.01 28.49 -8.26
C ASP A 179 -24.95 27.78 -9.23
N ASN A 180 -26.05 27.24 -8.70
CA ASN A 180 -27.14 26.63 -9.49
C ASN A 180 -26.66 25.66 -10.59
N GLY A 181 -25.65 24.84 -10.31
CA GLY A 181 -25.10 23.85 -11.25
C GLY A 181 -24.20 24.42 -12.36
N ARG A 182 -23.84 25.70 -12.30
CA ARG A 182 -22.87 26.33 -13.21
C ARG A 182 -21.64 26.79 -12.41
N MET A 183 -20.45 26.47 -12.92
CA MET A 183 -19.18 26.99 -12.39
C MET A 183 -19.17 28.50 -12.57
N LEU A 184 -19.13 29.26 -11.48
CA LEU A 184 -18.87 30.69 -11.56
C LEU A 184 -17.38 30.95 -11.67
N VAL A 185 -17.02 31.73 -12.68
CA VAL A 185 -15.71 32.32 -12.78
C VAL A 185 -15.70 33.52 -11.82
N PRO A 186 -14.83 33.57 -10.80
CA PRO A 186 -14.75 34.72 -9.93
C PRO A 186 -14.34 35.94 -10.75
N MET A 187 -15.14 37.00 -10.62
CA MET A 187 -15.05 38.23 -11.40
C MET A 187 -13.88 39.15 -10.95
N HIS A 188 -12.75 38.58 -10.51
CA HIS A 188 -11.58 39.37 -10.12
C HIS A 188 -10.63 39.68 -11.30
N TYR A 189 -10.96 39.24 -12.52
CA TYR A 189 -10.12 39.44 -13.71
C TYR A 189 -10.51 40.64 -14.60
N PHE A 190 -11.53 41.43 -14.23
CA PHE A 190 -11.98 42.57 -15.06
C PHE A 190 -11.55 43.95 -14.55
N SER A 191 -10.91 44.06 -13.38
CA SER A 191 -10.42 45.36 -12.89
C SER A 191 -9.14 45.85 -13.58
N ASP A 192 -8.36 44.99 -14.23
CA ASP A 192 -7.12 45.41 -14.91
C ASP A 192 -7.28 45.70 -16.41
N LEU A 193 -8.38 45.26 -17.05
CA LEU A 193 -8.61 45.54 -18.48
C LEU A 193 -9.28 46.90 -18.74
N ALA A 194 -9.98 47.47 -17.76
CA ALA A 194 -10.60 48.78 -17.89
C ALA A 194 -9.58 49.93 -17.95
N THR A 195 -8.37 49.73 -17.41
CA THR A 195 -7.31 50.75 -17.41
C THR A 195 -6.54 50.81 -18.74
N GLN A 196 -6.55 49.74 -19.56
CA GLN A 196 -5.86 49.74 -20.86
C GLN A 196 -6.70 50.34 -22.01
N LEU A 197 -8.02 50.38 -21.89
CA LEU A 197 -8.89 50.93 -22.96
C LEU A 197 -9.08 52.46 -22.87
N THR A 198 -8.61 53.12 -21.81
CA THR A 198 -8.63 54.59 -21.72
C THR A 198 -7.37 55.27 -22.25
N SER A 199 -6.29 54.54 -22.56
CA SER A 199 -5.02 55.13 -23.03
C SER A 199 -4.87 55.24 -24.56
N GLU A 200 -5.74 54.62 -25.36
CA GLU A 200 -5.62 54.63 -26.84
C GLU A 200 -6.71 55.46 -27.56
N GLY A 201 -7.52 56.21 -26.81
CA GLY A 201 -8.69 56.93 -27.34
C GLY A 201 -8.56 58.45 -27.47
N ASN A 202 -7.37 59.04 -27.51
CA ASN A 202 -7.24 60.50 -27.58
C ASN A 202 -6.14 60.95 -28.56
N ALA A 203 -6.34 60.68 -29.85
CA ALA A 203 -5.47 61.19 -30.91
C ALA A 203 -6.21 61.45 -32.23
N ILE A 204 -7.38 62.09 -32.23
CA ILE A 204 -7.89 62.74 -33.45
C ILE A 204 -8.68 63.99 -33.07
N ASN A 205 -8.06 65.17 -33.21
CA ASN A 205 -8.66 66.38 -33.82
C ASN A 205 -7.71 67.56 -33.63
N ASN A 206 -7.07 67.99 -34.72
CA ASN A 206 -6.77 69.40 -34.89
C ASN A 206 -6.90 69.78 -36.37
N PRO A 207 -7.74 70.77 -36.72
CA PRO A 207 -7.88 71.28 -38.09
C PRO A 207 -7.00 72.52 -38.30
N ILE A 208 -6.21 72.55 -39.38
CA ILE A 208 -5.85 73.77 -40.13
C ILE A 208 -5.73 73.38 -41.60
#